data_AF-A0A966C5E6-F1
#
_entry.id   AF-A0A966C5E6-F1
#
_cell.length_a   1.000
_cell.length_b   1.000
_cell.length_c   1.000
_cell.angle_alpha   90.00
_cell.angle_beta   90.00
_cell.angle_gamma   90.00
#
_symmetry.space_group_name_H-M   'P 1'
#
loop_
_entity.id
_entity.type
_entity.pdbx_description
1 polymer ?
#
loop_
_entity_poly.entity_id
_entity_poly.type
_entity_poly.pdbx_seq_one_letter_code
_entity_poly.pdbx_strand_id
1 'polypeptide(L)'
;MEKEELAKLKLPDTPGVYFFLGTRKEILYIGKATSLKNRVRSYFVNDILETRSPLIEQMVTLAKTVEFTTTDSVLEALILETNLIRSHKPKYNTKSKDDKSYNHLIITNEDWPRVLVVRGKDLTEKYTSDEIKYHFGPFTSGTLFHEAIKIVRKLFQFYDTKTAVDAPQSKFVRGKIDFNRQLGLYPDVL
;
A
#
# COMPACT_ATOMS: atom_id res chain seq x y z
N MET A 1 3.45 4.15 -30.26
CA MET A 1 4.88 4.32 -29.96
C MET A 1 5.60 3.10 -30.49
N GLU A 2 6.74 3.27 -31.16
CA GLU A 2 7.49 2.14 -31.72
C GLU A 2 8.59 1.64 -30.79
N LYS A 3 9.01 0.38 -30.96
CA LYS A 3 10.05 -0.26 -30.14
C LYS A 3 11.38 0.52 -30.14
N GLU A 4 11.70 1.20 -31.23
CA GLU A 4 12.89 2.02 -31.39
C GLU A 4 12.86 3.28 -30.51
N GLU A 5 11.68 3.83 -30.25
CA GLU A 5 11.48 4.98 -29.36
C GLU A 5 11.72 4.60 -27.90
N LEU A 6 11.46 3.34 -27.53
CA LEU A 6 11.69 2.82 -26.18
C LEU A 6 13.17 2.86 -25.77
N ALA A 7 14.09 2.62 -26.71
CA ALA A 7 15.53 2.63 -26.43
C ALA A 7 16.03 4.01 -25.98
N LYS A 8 15.34 5.08 -26.41
CA LYS A 8 15.68 6.48 -26.06
C LYS A 8 15.30 6.83 -24.62
N LEU A 9 14.35 6.11 -24.02
CA LEU A 9 13.82 6.38 -22.68
C LEU A 9 14.75 5.94 -21.55
N LYS A 10 15.83 5.19 -21.84
CA LYS A 10 16.85 4.75 -20.86
C LYS A 10 16.25 4.22 -19.55
N LEU A 11 15.26 3.33 -19.67
CA LEU A 11 14.57 2.77 -18.51
C LEU A 11 15.53 2.00 -17.58
N PRO A 12 15.49 2.24 -16.27
CA PRO A 12 16.35 1.57 -15.31
C PRO A 12 15.89 0.13 -15.04
N ASP A 13 16.82 -0.70 -14.58
CA ASP A 13 16.52 -2.06 -14.10
C ASP A 13 16.23 -2.04 -12.59
N THR A 14 15.22 -1.26 -12.20
CA THR A 14 14.82 -1.05 -10.81
C THR A 14 13.30 -1.18 -10.65
N PRO A 15 12.81 -1.41 -9.42
CA PRO A 15 11.39 -1.30 -9.12
C PRO A 15 10.86 0.11 -9.38
N GLY A 16 9.57 0.20 -9.71
CA GLY A 16 8.91 1.48 -9.88
C GLY A 16 7.55 1.39 -10.55
N VAL A 17 6.99 2.56 -10.84
CA VAL A 17 5.71 2.73 -11.55
C VAL A 17 5.98 3.38 -12.90
N TYR A 18 5.31 2.90 -13.95
CA TYR A 18 5.37 3.46 -15.30
C TYR A 18 4.00 3.96 -15.77
N PHE A 19 4.03 4.94 -16.66
CA PHE A 19 2.86 5.64 -17.19
C PHE A 19 2.91 5.61 -18.71
N PHE A 20 1.91 5.04 -19.36
CA PHE A 20 1.72 5.23 -20.80
C PHE A 20 0.90 6.50 -21.02
N LEU A 21 1.47 7.43 -21.79
CA LEU A 21 0.87 8.74 -22.04
C LEU A 21 0.44 8.88 -23.50
N GLY A 22 -0.71 9.53 -23.72
CA GLY A 22 -1.24 9.85 -25.04
C GLY A 22 -0.64 11.12 -25.65
N THR A 23 -1.26 11.62 -26.72
CA THR A 23 -0.77 12.78 -27.49
C THR A 23 -0.79 14.09 -26.72
N ARG A 24 -1.71 14.25 -25.77
CA ARG A 24 -1.86 15.46 -24.94
C ARG A 24 -1.30 15.25 -23.53
N LYS A 25 -0.37 14.29 -23.37
CA LYS A 25 0.18 13.83 -22.09
C LYS A 25 -0.89 13.32 -21.11
N GLU A 26 -2.05 12.90 -21.61
CA GLU A 26 -3.06 12.24 -20.79
C GLU A 26 -2.60 10.84 -20.39
N ILE A 27 -2.86 10.46 -19.14
CA ILE A 27 -2.47 9.15 -18.62
C ILE A 27 -3.45 8.09 -19.16
N LEU A 28 -2.96 7.23 -20.04
CA LEU A 28 -3.73 6.14 -20.62
C LEU A 28 -3.73 4.91 -19.69
N TYR A 29 -2.57 4.59 -19.12
CA TYR A 29 -2.37 3.43 -18.25
C TYR A 29 -1.24 3.66 -17.25
N ILE A 30 -1.41 3.10 -16.05
CA ILE A 30 -0.40 3.07 -14.98
C ILE A 30 -0.16 1.61 -14.59
N GLY A 31 1.10 1.22 -14.42
CA GLY A 31 1.46 -0.10 -13.93
C GLY A 31 2.72 -0.10 -13.08
N LYS A 32 2.85 -1.08 -12.19
CA LYS A 32 4.08 -1.35 -11.43
C LYS A 32 5.03 -2.32 -12.14
N ALA A 33 6.31 -2.24 -11.80
CA ALA A 33 7.34 -3.16 -12.24
C ALA A 33 8.31 -3.52 -11.12
N THR A 34 8.80 -4.77 -11.13
CA THR A 34 10.04 -5.15 -10.41
C THR A 34 11.28 -4.64 -11.13
N SER A 35 11.20 -4.57 -12.46
CA SER A 35 12.19 -3.99 -13.37
C SER A 35 11.46 -3.16 -14.42
N LEU A 36 11.57 -1.84 -14.34
CA LEU A 36 10.94 -0.91 -15.30
C LEU A 36 11.37 -1.23 -16.73
N LYS A 37 12.67 -1.45 -16.96
CA LYS A 37 13.23 -1.84 -18.26
C LYS A 37 12.57 -3.08 -18.85
N ASN A 38 12.52 -4.18 -18.10
CA ASN A 38 11.98 -5.44 -18.61
C ASN A 38 10.46 -5.36 -18.78
N ARG A 39 9.78 -4.72 -17.84
CA ARG A 39 8.32 -4.63 -17.84
C ARG A 39 7.80 -3.81 -19.01
N VAL A 40 8.34 -2.62 -19.27
CA VAL A 40 7.88 -1.80 -20.39
C VAL A 40 8.27 -2.45 -21.73
N ARG A 41 9.47 -3.03 -21.85
CA ARG A 41 9.89 -3.73 -23.08
C ARG A 41 8.97 -4.89 -23.45
N SER A 42 8.39 -5.57 -22.46
CA SER A 42 7.45 -6.67 -22.70
C SER A 42 6.17 -6.27 -23.46
N TYR A 43 5.82 -4.97 -23.52
CA TYR A 43 4.69 -4.48 -24.32
C TYR A 43 4.96 -4.44 -25.82
N PHE A 44 6.23 -4.56 -26.23
CA PHE A 44 6.68 -4.41 -27.63
C PHE A 44 7.32 -5.70 -28.18
N VAL A 45 7.03 -6.85 -27.57
CA VAL A 45 7.47 -8.16 -28.05
C VAL A 45 6.29 -8.81 -28.77
N ASN A 46 6.46 -9.08 -30.07
CA ASN A 46 5.39 -9.48 -30.99
C ASN A 46 4.69 -10.80 -30.60
N ASP A 47 5.41 -11.76 -30.00
CA ASP A 47 4.84 -13.06 -29.59
C ASP A 47 3.91 -12.97 -28.35
N ILE A 48 3.78 -11.79 -27.73
CA ILE A 48 2.95 -11.58 -26.52
C ILE A 48 1.64 -10.86 -26.88
N LEU A 49 1.44 -10.46 -28.13
CA LEU A 49 0.20 -9.84 -28.60
C LEU A 49 -0.99 -10.82 -28.55
N GLU A 50 -0.77 -12.12 -28.81
CA GLU A 50 -1.82 -13.15 -28.70
C GLU A 50 -2.27 -13.43 -27.26
N THR A 51 -1.43 -13.15 -26.26
CA THR A 51 -1.72 -13.44 -24.84
C THR A 51 -2.27 -12.25 -24.05
N ARG A 52 -2.31 -11.05 -24.64
CA ARG A 52 -2.76 -9.82 -23.96
C ARG A 52 -4.18 -9.45 -24.36
N SER A 53 -4.90 -8.83 -23.44
CA SER A 53 -6.25 -8.32 -23.72
C SER A 53 -6.21 -7.29 -24.85
N PRO A 54 -7.17 -7.30 -25.79
CA PRO A 54 -7.29 -6.29 -26.86
C PRO A 54 -7.27 -4.85 -26.35
N LEU A 55 -7.73 -4.64 -25.11
CA LEU A 55 -7.71 -3.34 -24.43
C LEU A 55 -6.28 -2.82 -24.19
N ILE A 56 -5.34 -3.70 -23.83
CA ILE A 56 -3.94 -3.34 -23.60
C ILE A 56 -3.22 -3.07 -24.91
N GLU A 57 -3.54 -3.82 -25.96
CA GLU A 57 -2.98 -3.59 -27.30
C GLU A 57 -3.38 -2.20 -27.82
N GLN A 58 -4.66 -1.85 -27.75
CA GLN A 58 -5.14 -0.52 -28.12
C GLN A 58 -4.45 0.60 -27.34
N MET A 59 -4.21 0.38 -26.05
CA MET A 59 -3.51 1.34 -25.20
C MET A 59 -2.08 1.61 -25.70
N VAL A 60 -1.32 0.55 -26.01
CA VAL A 60 0.06 0.66 -26.50
C VAL A 60 0.11 1.38 -27.85
N THR A 61 -0.84 1.10 -28.74
CA THR A 61 -0.96 1.76 -30.04
C THR A 61 -1.21 3.26 -29.91
N LEU A 62 -2.06 3.67 -28.96
CA LEU A 62 -2.39 5.08 -28.72
C LEU A 62 -1.29 5.83 -27.95
N ALA A 63 -0.50 5.13 -27.16
CA ALA A 63 0.57 5.75 -26.39
C ALA A 63 1.64 6.39 -27.29
N LYS A 64 2.10 7.57 -26.88
CA LYS A 64 3.14 8.37 -27.54
C LYS A 64 4.43 8.40 -26.76
N THR A 65 4.38 8.26 -25.44
CA THR A 65 5.58 8.16 -24.61
C THR A 65 5.30 7.34 -23.36
N VAL A 66 6.37 6.97 -22.66
CA VAL A 66 6.33 6.34 -21.36
C VAL A 66 7.14 7.18 -20.38
N GLU A 67 6.53 7.51 -19.25
CA GLU A 67 7.22 8.09 -18.10
C GLU A 67 7.31 7.06 -16.96
N PHE A 68 8.18 7.29 -15.99
CA PHE A 68 8.34 6.39 -14.85
C PHE A 68 8.80 7.12 -13.58
N THR A 69 8.53 6.49 -12.44
CA THR A 69 9.04 6.86 -11.12
C THR A 69 9.65 5.61 -10.49
N THR A 70 10.92 5.68 -10.09
CA THR A 70 11.60 4.59 -9.37
C THR A 70 11.15 4.54 -7.92
N THR A 71 11.17 3.36 -7.32
CA THR A 71 10.91 3.15 -5.89
C THR A 71 11.99 2.27 -5.27
N ASP A 72 12.14 2.33 -3.95
CA ASP A 72 13.20 1.60 -3.25
C ASP A 72 12.84 0.12 -3.09
N SER A 73 11.56 -0.22 -3.23
CA SER A 73 11.07 -1.60 -3.19
C SER A 73 9.92 -1.88 -4.16
N VAL A 74 9.69 -3.16 -4.45
CA VAL A 74 8.52 -3.64 -5.20
C VAL A 74 7.21 -3.34 -4.45
N LEU A 75 7.27 -3.37 -3.12
CA LEU A 75 6.14 -3.06 -2.25
C LEU A 75 5.73 -1.59 -2.43
N GLU A 76 6.68 -0.66 -2.40
CA GLU A 76 6.42 0.75 -2.68
C GLU A 76 5.85 0.98 -4.07
N ALA A 77 6.38 0.30 -5.09
CA ALA A 77 5.83 0.39 -6.46
C ALA A 77 4.35 -0.03 -6.51
N LEU A 78 3.97 -1.08 -5.79
CA LEU A 78 2.59 -1.53 -5.69
C LEU A 78 1.68 -0.51 -5.00
N ILE A 79 2.15 0.08 -3.90
CA ILE A 79 1.41 1.09 -3.13
C ILE A 79 1.21 2.35 -3.97
N LEU A 80 2.29 2.82 -4.59
CA LEU A 80 2.28 4.01 -5.44
C LEU A 80 1.38 3.81 -6.66
N GLU A 81 1.46 2.67 -7.35
CA GLU A 81 0.58 2.31 -8.47
C GLU A 81 -0.90 2.38 -8.04
N THR A 82 -1.23 1.74 -6.92
CA THR A 82 -2.62 1.68 -6.42
C THR A 82 -3.16 3.09 -6.15
N ASN A 83 -2.36 3.93 -5.48
CA ASN A 83 -2.72 5.32 -5.20
C ASN A 83 -2.89 6.14 -6.49
N LEU A 84 -1.98 5.99 -7.45
CA LEU A 84 -2.03 6.72 -8.72
C LEU A 84 -3.21 6.32 -9.59
N ILE A 85 -3.53 5.02 -9.68
CA ILE A 85 -4.71 4.52 -10.39
C ILE A 85 -5.99 5.07 -9.74
N ARG A 86 -6.06 5.08 -8.40
CA ARG A 86 -7.22 5.60 -7.67
C ARG A 86 -7.43 7.09 -7.92
N SER A 87 -6.35 7.88 -7.95
CA SER A 87 -6.39 9.33 -8.16
C SER A 87 -6.70 9.70 -9.61
N HIS A 88 -6.08 9.03 -10.60
CA HIS A 88 -6.18 9.43 -12.01
C HIS A 88 -7.23 8.66 -12.80
N LYS A 89 -7.64 7.47 -12.33
CA LYS A 89 -8.58 6.55 -12.98
C LYS A 89 -8.34 6.42 -14.50
N PRO A 90 -7.13 5.98 -14.92
CA PRO A 90 -6.78 5.94 -16.34
C PRO A 90 -7.72 5.03 -17.13
N LYS A 91 -8.02 5.40 -18.38
CA LYS A 91 -9.00 4.73 -19.24
C LYS A 91 -8.75 3.23 -19.42
N TYR A 92 -7.48 2.82 -19.49
CA TYR A 92 -7.09 1.44 -19.80
C TYR A 92 -6.71 0.62 -18.56
N ASN A 93 -6.75 1.21 -17.35
CA ASN A 93 -6.67 0.44 -16.12
C ASN A 93 -8.05 -0.16 -15.83
N THR A 94 -8.17 -1.49 -15.92
CA THR A 94 -9.38 -2.17 -15.47
C THR A 94 -9.55 -1.98 -13.97
N LYS A 95 -10.79 -1.75 -13.51
CA LYS A 95 -11.09 -1.69 -12.08
C LYS A 95 -10.70 -3.02 -11.44
N SER A 96 -9.57 -3.02 -10.73
CA SER A 96 -9.21 -4.17 -9.89
C SER A 96 -10.30 -4.30 -8.83
N LYS A 97 -10.83 -5.52 -8.67
CA LYS A 97 -11.94 -5.83 -7.75
C LYS A 97 -11.58 -5.69 -6.27
N ASP A 98 -10.30 -5.50 -5.94
CA ASP A 98 -9.83 -5.41 -4.57
C ASP A 98 -9.65 -3.94 -4.15
N ASP A 99 -10.76 -3.31 -3.79
CA ASP A 99 -10.77 -2.07 -3.00
C ASP A 99 -10.43 -2.35 -1.52
N LYS A 100 -9.48 -3.26 -1.29
CA LYS A 100 -9.06 -3.64 0.06
C LYS A 100 -8.12 -2.57 0.57
N SER A 101 -8.63 -1.71 1.44
CA SER A 101 -7.79 -0.81 2.22
C SER A 101 -6.73 -1.62 2.98
N TYR A 102 -5.46 -1.33 2.72
CA TYR A 102 -4.35 -2.02 3.38
C TYR A 102 -4.38 -1.81 4.89
N ASN A 103 -3.90 -2.82 5.64
CA ASN A 103 -3.68 -2.67 7.06
C ASN A 103 -2.44 -1.82 7.29
N HIS A 104 -2.50 -0.98 8.30
CA HIS A 104 -1.37 -0.27 8.86
C HIS A 104 -1.31 -0.59 10.35
N LEU A 105 -0.11 -0.50 10.91
CA LEU A 105 0.11 -0.58 12.34
C LEU A 105 0.60 0.78 12.81
N ILE A 106 -0.06 1.34 13.82
CA ILE A 106 0.40 2.56 14.47
C ILE A 106 0.69 2.29 15.93
N ILE A 107 1.66 3.03 16.46
CA ILE A 107 1.90 3.16 17.89
C ILE A 107 1.54 4.59 18.26
N THR A 108 0.58 4.75 19.16
CA THR A 108 0.08 6.07 19.56
C THR A 108 1.10 6.83 20.41
N ASN A 109 1.03 8.16 20.36
CA ASN A 109 1.86 9.09 21.10
C ASN A 109 1.14 9.61 22.35
N GLU A 110 0.82 8.71 23.27
CA GLU A 110 0.22 9.03 24.58
C GLU A 110 1.05 8.37 25.69
N ASP A 111 0.80 8.71 26.96
CA ASP A 111 1.54 8.19 28.11
C ASP A 111 1.53 6.65 28.18
N TRP A 112 0.43 6.04 27.72
CA TRP A 112 0.26 4.60 27.59
C TRP A 112 0.11 4.21 26.12
N PRO A 113 1.22 4.04 25.37
CA PRO A 113 1.17 3.75 23.96
C PRO A 113 0.38 2.47 23.64
N ARG A 114 -0.47 2.59 22.63
CA ARG A 114 -1.29 1.51 22.10
C ARG A 114 -0.78 1.12 20.73
N VAL A 115 -0.76 -0.19 20.47
CA VAL A 115 -0.47 -0.74 19.15
C VAL A 115 -1.81 -1.02 18.47
N LEU A 116 -2.14 -0.21 17.47
CA LEU A 116 -3.44 -0.26 16.81
C LEU A 116 -3.29 -0.70 15.35
N VAL A 117 -4.16 -1.61 14.94
CA VAL A 117 -4.34 -1.98 13.54
C VAL A 117 -5.39 -1.06 12.94
N VAL A 118 -4.99 -0.25 11.96
CA VAL A 118 -5.89 0.71 11.29
C VAL A 118 -5.90 0.45 9.79
N ARG A 119 -7.01 0.81 9.14
CA ARG A 119 -7.09 0.82 7.68
C ARG A 119 -6.56 2.15 7.15
N GLY A 120 -6.00 2.17 5.95
CA GLY A 120 -5.39 3.40 5.38
C GLY A 120 -6.31 4.62 5.35
N LYS A 121 -7.63 4.43 5.20
CA LYS A 121 -8.61 5.52 5.30
C LYS A 121 -8.78 6.06 6.74
N ASP A 122 -8.80 5.15 7.71
CA ASP A 122 -8.97 5.49 9.13
C ASP A 122 -7.74 6.24 9.66
N LEU A 123 -6.56 5.96 9.10
CA LEU A 123 -5.31 6.63 9.49
C LEU A 123 -5.40 8.14 9.32
N THR A 124 -5.97 8.63 8.22
CA THR A 124 -6.08 10.07 7.93
C THR A 124 -7.35 10.71 8.50
N GLU A 125 -8.41 9.92 8.72
CA GLU A 125 -9.70 10.43 9.21
C GLU A 125 -9.79 10.48 10.74
N LYS A 126 -9.10 9.57 11.45
CA LYS A 126 -9.26 9.39 12.90
C LYS A 126 -8.04 9.79 13.72
N TYR A 127 -6.90 10.00 13.07
CA TYR A 127 -5.64 10.29 13.75
C TYR A 127 -4.93 11.44 13.07
N THR A 128 -4.36 12.31 13.89
CA THR A 128 -3.43 13.37 13.47
C THR A 128 -1.99 12.85 13.53
N SER A 129 -1.05 13.56 12.89
CA SER A 129 0.38 13.21 12.94
C SER A 129 0.93 13.19 14.36
N ASP A 130 0.45 14.09 15.22
CA ASP A 130 0.97 14.28 16.58
C ASP A 130 0.51 13.17 17.54
N GLU A 131 -0.60 12.51 17.21
CA GLU A 131 -1.14 11.35 17.94
C GLU A 131 -0.43 10.03 17.57
N ILE A 132 0.41 10.01 16.54
CA ILE A 132 1.09 8.82 16.04
C ILE A 132 2.60 8.93 16.30
N LYS A 133 3.12 8.10 17.20
CA LYS A 133 4.56 8.02 17.48
C LYS A 133 5.31 7.21 16.43
N TYR A 134 4.73 6.10 16.00
CA TYR A 134 5.29 5.26 14.93
C TYR A 134 4.20 4.77 13.99
N HIS A 135 4.53 4.70 12.70
CA HIS A 135 3.65 4.20 11.65
C HIS A 135 4.37 3.15 10.81
N PHE A 136 3.74 1.99 10.64
CA PHE A 136 4.25 0.88 9.85
C PHE A 136 3.21 0.39 8.84
N GLY A 137 3.71 -0.08 7.69
CA GLY A 137 2.91 -0.52 6.56
C GLY A 137 2.92 0.50 5.42
N PRO A 138 1.98 0.42 4.46
CA PRO A 138 0.86 -0.53 4.40
C PRO A 138 1.30 -1.99 4.24
N PHE A 139 0.56 -2.89 4.88
CA PHE A 139 0.74 -4.34 4.76
C PHE A 139 -0.23 -4.90 3.71
N THR A 140 0.34 -5.47 2.66
CA THR A 140 -0.41 -5.96 1.48
C THR A 140 -1.17 -7.26 1.76
N SER A 141 -0.59 -8.14 2.58
CA SER A 141 -1.22 -9.38 3.01
C SER A 141 -1.82 -9.22 4.40
N GLY A 142 -3.15 -9.16 4.47
CA GLY A 142 -3.87 -9.14 5.74
C GLY A 142 -3.61 -10.40 6.57
N THR A 143 -3.50 -11.58 5.94
CA THR A 143 -3.26 -12.85 6.65
C THR A 143 -1.90 -12.87 7.34
N LEU A 144 -0.82 -12.61 6.58
CA LEU A 144 0.54 -12.59 7.12
C LEU A 144 0.71 -11.53 8.18
N PHE A 145 0.07 -10.37 8.00
CA PHE A 145 0.05 -9.31 9.00
C PHE A 145 -0.53 -9.80 10.34
N HIS A 146 -1.71 -10.43 10.34
CA HIS A 146 -2.31 -10.90 11.59
C HIS A 146 -1.51 -12.05 12.23
N GLU A 147 -0.88 -12.90 11.43
CA GLU A 147 0.03 -13.93 11.95
C GLU A 147 1.25 -13.32 12.65
N ALA A 148 1.87 -12.31 12.04
CA ALA A 148 2.98 -11.58 12.65
C ALA A 148 2.57 -10.91 13.97
N ILE A 149 1.41 -10.24 14.02
CA ILE A 149 0.90 -9.62 15.25
C ILE A 149 0.62 -10.65 16.35
N LYS A 150 0.10 -11.84 16.00
CA LYS A 150 -0.07 -12.92 16.97
C LYS A 150 1.25 -13.38 17.57
N ILE A 151 2.33 -13.40 16.78
CA ILE A 151 3.67 -13.75 17.28
C ILE A 151 4.19 -12.63 18.19
N VAL A 152 4.13 -11.37 17.75
CA VAL A 152 4.55 -10.20 18.54
C VAL A 152 3.82 -10.15 19.88
N ARG A 153 2.51 -10.42 19.90
CA ARG A 153 1.68 -10.47 21.11
C ARG A 153 2.12 -11.52 22.13
N LYS A 154 2.75 -12.62 21.69
CA LYS A 154 3.30 -13.65 22.60
C LYS A 154 4.64 -13.24 23.21
N LEU A 155 5.36 -12.34 22.56
CA LEU A 155 6.69 -11.89 22.97
C LEU A 155 6.64 -10.60 23.79
N PHE A 156 5.69 -9.72 23.48
CA PHE A 156 5.59 -8.39 24.06
C PHE A 156 4.18 -8.09 24.54
N GLN A 157 4.09 -7.49 25.72
CA GLN A 157 2.86 -6.92 26.27
C GLN A 157 2.64 -5.52 25.70
N PHE A 158 1.42 -5.21 25.27
CA PHE A 158 1.08 -3.88 24.75
C PHE A 158 -0.42 -3.60 24.80
N TYR A 159 -0.82 -2.35 24.95
CA TYR A 159 -2.24 -2.01 24.91
C TYR A 159 -2.75 -1.99 23.46
N ASP A 160 -3.98 -2.46 23.22
CA ASP A 160 -4.69 -2.35 21.93
C ASP A 160 -6.15 -1.87 22.14
N THR A 161 -6.35 -1.10 23.21
CA THR A 161 -7.66 -0.56 23.59
C THR A 161 -8.16 0.47 22.57
N LYS A 162 -9.48 0.52 22.38
CA LYS A 162 -10.10 1.48 21.42
C LYS A 162 -9.87 2.94 21.82
N THR A 163 -9.81 3.20 23.12
CA THR A 163 -9.58 4.52 23.73
C THR A 163 -8.31 4.50 24.57
N ALA A 164 -7.77 5.68 24.86
CA ALA A 164 -6.61 5.85 25.73
C ALA A 164 -6.83 5.15 27.09
N VAL A 165 -5.79 4.54 27.63
CA VAL A 165 -5.88 3.67 28.82
C VAL A 165 -6.26 4.48 30.07
N ASP A 166 -5.75 5.70 30.16
CA ASP A 166 -5.93 6.69 31.22
C ASP A 166 -7.21 7.53 31.10
N ALA A 167 -7.88 7.50 29.94
CA ALA A 167 -9.14 8.22 29.77
C ALA A 167 -10.23 7.75 30.76
N PRO A 168 -11.26 8.57 31.04
CA PRO A 168 -12.43 8.14 31.77
C PRO A 168 -13.11 6.95 31.07
N GLN A 169 -13.15 5.80 31.74
CA GLN A 169 -13.58 4.52 31.18
C GLN A 169 -14.73 3.94 32.00
N SER A 170 -15.68 3.28 31.35
CA SER A 170 -16.75 2.57 32.05
C SER A 170 -16.18 1.40 32.87
N LYS A 171 -16.90 0.97 33.90
CA LYS A 171 -16.52 -0.19 34.74
C LYS A 171 -16.25 -1.45 33.90
N PHE A 172 -17.01 -1.62 32.82
CA PHE A 172 -16.84 -2.74 31.89
C PHE A 172 -15.50 -2.67 31.16
N VAL A 173 -15.09 -1.49 30.65
CA VAL A 173 -13.82 -1.38 29.92
C VAL A 173 -12.62 -1.55 30.85
N ARG A 174 -12.69 -1.01 32.08
CA ARG A 174 -11.67 -1.25 33.11
C ARG A 174 -11.52 -2.74 33.41
N GLY A 175 -12.63 -3.44 33.63
CA GLY A 175 -12.61 -4.90 33.85
C GLY A 175 -11.96 -5.68 32.69
N LYS A 176 -12.14 -5.23 31.45
CA LYS A 176 -11.48 -5.83 30.29
C LYS A 176 -9.96 -5.57 30.27
N ILE A 177 -9.52 -4.39 30.69
CA ILE A 177 -8.08 -4.08 30.82
C ILE A 177 -7.45 -4.98 31.87
N ASP A 178 -8.06 -5.07 33.05
CA ASP A 178 -7.55 -5.88 34.16
C ASP A 178 -7.51 -7.38 33.80
N PHE A 179 -8.54 -7.88 33.11
CA PHE A 179 -8.55 -9.25 32.60
C PHE A 179 -7.39 -9.53 31.64
N ASN A 180 -7.10 -8.61 30.70
CA ASN A 180 -5.98 -8.79 29.77
C ASN A 180 -4.61 -8.69 30.44
N ARG A 181 -4.49 -7.94 31.56
CA ARG A 181 -3.28 -7.93 32.39
C ARG A 181 -3.07 -9.29 33.07
N GLN A 182 -4.11 -9.88 33.65
CA GLN A 182 -4.04 -11.22 34.26
C GLN A 182 -3.61 -12.31 33.27
N LEU A 183 -3.94 -12.13 31.98
CA LEU A 183 -3.50 -13.02 30.90
C LEU A 183 -2.06 -12.73 30.41
N GLY A 184 -1.38 -11.72 30.97
CA GLY A 184 -0.06 -11.28 30.54
C GLY A 184 -0.06 -10.68 29.13
N LEU A 185 -1.18 -10.13 28.66
CA LEU A 185 -1.29 -9.51 27.34
C LEU A 185 -1.01 -8.00 27.39
N TYR A 186 -1.36 -7.36 28.51
CA TYR A 186 -1.15 -5.94 28.77
C TYR A 186 -0.10 -5.73 29.87
N PRO A 187 0.65 -4.62 29.83
CA PRO A 187 1.58 -4.25 30.90
C PRO A 187 0.91 -4.11 32.27
N ASP A 188 1.64 -4.52 33.32
CA ASP A 188 1.18 -4.46 34.72
C ASP A 188 1.28 -3.06 35.35
N VAL A 189 1.99 -2.12 34.70
CA VAL A 189 2.30 -0.80 35.27
C VAL A 189 1.34 0.27 34.75
N LEU A 190 0.87 1.14 35.66
CA LEU A 190 0.34 2.49 35.45
C LEU A 190 1.21 3.49 36.21
#